data_AF-A0AAD7ZL51-F1
#
_entry.id   AF-A0AAD7ZL51-F1
#
_cell.length_a   1.000
_cell.length_b   1.000
_cell.length_c   1.000
_cell.angle_alpha   90.00
_cell.angle_beta   90.00
_cell.angle_gamma   90.00
#
_symmetry.space_group_name_H-M   'P 1'
#
loop_
_entity.id
_entity.type
_entity.pdbx_description
1 polymer ?
#
loop_
_entity_poly.entity_id
_entity_poly.type
_entity_poly.pdbx_seq_one_letter_code
_entity_poly.pdbx_strand_id
1 'polypeptide(L)'
;MDCELSSPPFLAEISDDEIKSHIDSNSNPEWNMTFEQFPVHTQAVERWVKFFTEASGKVFGAESRDGLYEPICCPDHPCLTSP
;
A
#
# COMPACT_ATOMS: atom_id res chain seq x y z
N MET A 1 17.39 -17.38 1.74
CA MET A 1 16.18 -17.03 2.50
C MET A 1 15.08 -16.89 1.46
N ASP A 2 14.15 -17.84 1.42
CA ASP A 2 13.06 -17.81 0.44
C ASP A 2 12.04 -16.76 0.89
N CYS A 3 11.94 -15.65 0.14
CA CYS A 3 10.95 -14.60 0.37
C CYS A 3 9.60 -15.11 -0.16
N GLU A 4 8.72 -15.58 0.72
CA GLU A 4 7.36 -15.99 0.34
C GLU A 4 6.52 -14.75 -0.01
N LEU A 5 6.18 -14.60 -1.29
CA LEU A 5 5.31 -13.54 -1.77
C LEU A 5 3.85 -13.96 -1.54
N SER A 6 3.15 -13.23 -0.68
CA SER A 6 1.71 -13.37 -0.47
C SER A 6 0.95 -12.36 -1.32
N SER A 7 -0.16 -12.80 -1.91
CA SER A 7 -1.12 -11.88 -2.52
C SER A 7 -1.66 -10.92 -1.46
N PRO A 8 -1.90 -9.64 -1.80
CA PRO A 8 -2.60 -8.71 -0.92
C PRO A 8 -3.96 -9.28 -0.51
N PRO A 9 -4.45 -9.03 0.72
CA PRO A 9 -5.75 -9.55 1.19
C PRO A 9 -6.92 -9.20 0.25
N PHE A 10 -6.83 -8.06 -0.43
CA PHE A 10 -7.82 -7.59 -1.39
C PHE A 10 -7.88 -8.46 -2.66
N LEU A 11 -6.76 -8.99 -3.10
CA LEU A 11 -6.65 -9.84 -4.28
C LEU A 11 -6.73 -11.33 -3.94
N ALA A 12 -6.93 -11.69 -2.66
CA ALA A 12 -6.94 -13.08 -2.22
C ALA A 12 -8.09 -13.89 -2.82
N GLU A 13 -9.20 -13.23 -3.15
CA GLU A 13 -10.40 -13.86 -3.74
C GLU A 13 -10.44 -13.75 -5.27
N ILE A 14 -9.45 -13.09 -5.88
CA ILE A 14 -9.42 -12.82 -7.32
C ILE A 14 -8.35 -13.70 -7.97
N SER A 15 -8.71 -14.38 -9.06
CA SER A 15 -7.76 -15.20 -9.81
C SER A 15 -6.83 -14.36 -10.71
N ASP A 16 -5.63 -14.86 -10.96
CA ASP A 16 -4.66 -14.20 -11.87
C ASP A 16 -5.23 -13.99 -13.28
N ASP A 17 -6.04 -14.93 -13.77
CA ASP A 17 -6.69 -14.83 -15.08
C ASP A 17 -7.72 -13.69 -15.13
N GLU A 18 -8.45 -13.47 -14.03
CA GLU A 18 -9.44 -12.41 -13.90
C GLU A 18 -8.75 -11.03 -13.80
N ILE A 19 -7.66 -10.94 -13.05
CA ILE A 19 -6.79 -9.75 -13.01
C ILE A 19 -6.28 -9.42 -14.42
N LYS A 20 -5.78 -10.43 -15.14
CA LYS A 20 -5.24 -10.27 -16.48
C LYS A 20 -6.32 -9.82 -17.49
N SER A 21 -7.52 -10.41 -17.40
CA SER A 21 -8.67 -10.01 -18.21
C SER A 21 -9.06 -8.54 -17.98
N HIS A 22 -9.01 -8.04 -16.74
CA HIS A 22 -9.27 -6.63 -16.46
C HIS A 22 -8.20 -5.69 -17.03
N ILE A 23 -6.93 -6.09 -16.97
CA ILE A 23 -5.82 -5.36 -17.58
C ILE A 23 -6.00 -5.30 -19.11
N ASP A 24 -6.28 -6.44 -19.74
CA ASP A 24 -6.39 -6.56 -21.20
C ASP A 24 -7.62 -5.84 -21.77
N SER A 25 -8.75 -5.90 -21.04
CA SER A 25 -9.97 -5.20 -21.44
C SER A 25 -9.94 -3.69 -21.17
N ASN A 26 -8.92 -3.21 -20.44
CA ASN A 26 -8.83 -1.83 -19.92
C ASN A 26 -10.15 -1.34 -19.29
N SER A 27 -10.90 -2.29 -18.72
CA SER A 27 -12.19 -2.05 -18.09
C SER A 27 -11.96 -1.96 -16.59
N ASN A 28 -12.54 -0.96 -15.94
CA ASN A 28 -12.53 -0.94 -14.49
C ASN A 28 -13.33 -2.14 -13.98
N PRO A 29 -12.73 -3.06 -13.22
CA PRO A 29 -13.50 -4.10 -12.57
C PRO A 29 -14.58 -3.47 -11.68
N GLU A 30 -15.78 -4.04 -11.73
CA GLU A 30 -16.84 -3.72 -10.78
C GLU A 30 -16.54 -4.43 -9.45
N TRP A 31 -15.44 -4.05 -8.82
CA TRP A 31 -15.12 -4.51 -7.47
C TRP A 31 -16.11 -3.87 -6.51
N ASN A 32 -16.96 -4.70 -5.89
CA ASN A 32 -17.90 -4.26 -4.87
C ASN A 32 -17.15 -3.94 -3.57
N MET A 33 -16.37 -2.85 -3.62
CA MET A 33 -15.51 -2.41 -2.55
C MET A 33 -16.37 -1.67 -1.53
N THR A 34 -16.93 -2.42 -0.59
CA THR A 34 -17.67 -1.84 0.53
C THR A 34 -16.67 -1.31 1.54
N PHE A 35 -16.23 -0.08 1.33
CA PHE A 35 -15.57 0.64 2.41
C PHE A 35 -16.63 0.99 3.45
N GLU A 36 -16.44 0.54 4.68
CA GLU A 36 -17.17 1.13 5.78
C GLU A 36 -16.91 2.63 5.75
N GLN A 37 -17.99 3.41 5.77
CA GLN A 37 -17.89 4.85 5.69
C GLN A 37 -17.41 5.37 7.04
N PHE A 38 -16.08 5.38 7.22
CA PHE A 38 -15.47 5.90 8.43
C PHE A 38 -15.72 7.41 8.50
N PRO A 39 -16.03 7.95 9.69
CA PRO A 39 -16.29 9.37 9.81
C PRO A 39 -14.97 10.15 9.70
N VAL A 40 -14.73 10.66 8.49
CA VAL A 40 -13.44 11.25 8.05
C VAL A 40 -13.10 12.57 8.74
N HIS A 41 -14.11 13.25 9.30
CA HIS A 41 -13.99 14.57 9.92
C HIS A 41 -14.51 14.59 11.36
N THR A 42 -14.15 13.55 12.12
CA THR A 42 -14.31 13.64 13.57
C THR A 42 -13.11 14.32 14.20
N GLN A 43 -13.37 15.10 15.25
CA GLN A 43 -12.32 15.70 16.06
C GLN A 43 -11.34 14.65 16.61
N ALA A 44 -11.79 13.40 16.79
CA ALA A 44 -10.96 12.28 17.21
C ALA A 44 -9.96 11.86 16.11
N VAL A 45 -10.41 11.69 14.87
CA VAL A 45 -9.55 11.38 13.72
C VAL A 45 -8.50 12.47 13.51
N GLU A 46 -8.91 13.74 13.53
CA GLU A 46 -8.00 14.88 13.36
C GLU A 46 -6.90 14.92 14.44
N ARG A 47 -7.30 14.72 15.71
CA ARG A 47 -6.35 14.67 16.83
C ARG A 47 -5.40 13.48 16.73
N TRP A 48 -5.90 12.31 16.31
CA TRP A 48 -5.09 11.12 16.17
C TRP A 48 -4.06 11.25 15.04
N VAL A 49 -4.47 11.75 13.88
CA VAL A 49 -3.56 12.03 12.74
C VAL A 49 -2.47 13.02 13.15
N LYS A 50 -2.84 14.10 13.87
CA LYS A 50 -1.86 15.06 14.39
C LYS A 50 -0.86 14.40 15.34
N PHE A 51 -1.34 13.66 16.33
CA PHE A 51 -0.48 12.97 17.29
C PHE A 51 0.45 11.97 16.58
N PHE A 52 -0.08 11.17 15.66
CA PHE A 52 0.70 10.19 14.90
C PHE A 52 1.78 10.84 14.04
N THR A 53 1.46 11.98 13.42
CA THR A 53 2.41 12.75 12.61
C THR A 53 3.53 13.35 13.47
N GLU A 54 3.20 13.95 14.61
CA GLU A 54 4.18 14.52 15.54
C GLU A 54 5.09 13.44 16.16
N ALA A 55 4.51 12.30 16.55
CA ALA A 55 5.26 11.17 17.09
C ALA A 55 6.16 10.53 16.02
N SER A 56 5.62 10.30 14.81
CA SER A 56 6.37 9.68 13.71
C SER A 56 7.51 10.57 13.23
N GLY A 57 7.30 11.89 13.13
CA GLY A 57 8.38 12.82 12.77
C GLY A 57 9.51 12.90 13.79
N LYS A 58 9.31 12.36 15.00
CA LYS A 58 10.37 12.23 16.02
C LYS A 58 11.10 10.88 15.97
N VAL A 59 10.46 9.85 15.40
CA VAL A 59 11.02 8.49 15.22
C VAL A 59 11.74 8.37 13.89
N PHE A 60 11.12 8.89 12.82
CA PHE A 60 11.70 9.02 11.50
C PHE A 60 12.26 10.43 11.35
N GLY A 61 13.58 10.57 11.24
CA GLY A 61 14.25 11.84 10.98
C GLY A 61 13.66 12.51 9.73
N ALA A 62 13.68 13.85 9.70
CA ALA A 62 13.06 14.65 8.65
C ALA A 62 13.56 14.30 7.23
N GLU A 63 14.74 13.70 7.12
CA GLU A 63 15.36 13.23 5.88
C GLU A 63 14.80 11.91 5.31
N SER A 64 13.95 11.19 6.05
CA SER A 64 13.34 9.93 5.57
C SER A 64 12.01 10.14 4.84
N ARG A 65 11.52 11.38 4.73
CA ARG A 65 10.20 11.69 4.15
C ARG A 65 10.23 11.86 2.64
N ASP A 66 11.40 11.99 2.04
CA ASP A 66 11.58 12.11 0.59
C ASP A 66 11.62 10.71 -0.04
N GLY A 67 10.47 10.05 -0.07
CA GLY A 67 10.15 9.06 -1.09
C GLY A 67 11.15 7.94 -1.34
N LEU A 68 11.98 7.56 -0.37
CA LEU A 68 12.61 6.26 -0.40
C LEU A 68 11.52 5.27 -0.02
N TYR A 69 10.72 4.89 -1.01
CA TYR A 69 10.34 3.50 -1.10
C TYR A 69 11.68 2.77 -1.18
N GLU A 70 12.30 2.50 -0.03
CA GLU A 70 13.18 1.35 0.04
C GLU A 70 12.25 0.22 -0.38
N PRO A 71 12.42 -0.32 -1.59
CA PRO A 71 11.79 -1.59 -1.84
C PRO A 71 12.31 -2.46 -0.70
N ILE A 72 11.47 -3.32 -0.15
CA ILE A 72 12.00 -4.42 0.66
C ILE A 72 12.81 -5.26 -0.34
N CYS A 73 14.05 -4.85 -0.61
CA CYS A 73 14.97 -5.56 -1.47
C CYS A 73 15.44 -6.71 -0.58
N CYS A 74 14.98 -7.93 -0.91
CA CYS A 74 15.62 -9.12 -0.37
C CYS A 74 17.14 -8.93 -0.64
N PRO A 75 18.01 -9.03 0.39
CA PRO A 75 19.41 -8.59 0.31
C PRO A 75 20.23 -9.26 -0.81
N ASP A 76 19.68 -10.31 -1.43
CA ASP A 76 20.30 -11.10 -2.50
C ASP A 76 19.69 -10.87 -3.91
N HIS A 77 18.74 -9.93 -4.11
CA HIS A 77 18.15 -9.69 -5.44
C HIS A 77 18.30 -8.23 -5.90
N PRO A 78 18.82 -7.97 -7.12
CA PRO A 78 18.96 -6.60 -7.62
C PRO A 78 17.58 -5.97 -7.76
N CYS A 79 17.39 -4.83 -7.10
CA CYS A 79 16.20 -4.01 -7.23
C CYS A 79 16.14 -3.55 -8.71
N LEU A 80 15.18 -4.07 -9.47
CA LEU A 80 15.00 -3.68 -10.87
C LEU A 80 14.48 -2.23 -10.90
N THR A 81 15.40 -1.28 -11.03
CA THR A 81 15.06 0.09 -11.43
C THR A 81 14.77 0.06 -12.93
N SER A 82 13.50 0.07 -13.31
CA SER A 82 13.10 0.41 -14.68
C SER A 82 13.32 1.92 -14.91
N PRO A 83 13.65 2.33 -16.16
CA PRO A 83 14.22 3.64 -16.49
C PRO A 83 13.29 4.84 -16.24
#